data_AF-A0A9D8MJJ3-F1
#
_entry.id   AF-A0A9D8MJJ3-F1
#
_cell.length_a   1.000
_cell.length_b   1.000
_cell.length_c   1.000
_cell.angle_alpha   90.00
_cell.angle_beta   90.00
_cell.angle_gamma   90.00
#
_symmetry.space_group_name_H-M   'P 1'
#
loop_
_entity.id
_entity.type
_entity.pdbx_description
1 polymer ?
#
loop_
_entity_poly.entity_id
_entity_poly.type
_entity_poly.pdbx_seq_one_letter_code
_entity_poly.pdbx_strand_id
1 'polypeptide(L)'
;TDNIPDNVKLMTFYYTGGSSTFNAMTGFGSVNSRQTETREVTSAMQGKPGVFEVYTFPHAQEGKLKMTVTASDGADGTIAERTFEEVPVAINLITRYTGEFFNGSIPNEAGTFRLTVDTEWNEADYKF
;
A
#
# COMPACT_ATOMS: atom_id res chain seq x y z
N THR A 1 11.81 11.16 2.70
CA THR A 1 12.02 9.78 2.22
C THR A 1 13.49 9.51 2.23
N ASP A 2 13.89 8.40 2.83
CA ASP A 2 15.26 7.91 2.88
C ASP A 2 15.60 7.03 1.68
N ASN A 3 16.89 6.87 1.42
CA ASN A 3 17.40 6.02 0.35
C ASN A 3 17.38 4.55 0.80
N ILE A 4 17.05 3.63 -0.11
CA ILE A 4 17.10 2.19 0.19
C ILE A 4 18.57 1.78 0.42
N PRO A 5 18.92 1.20 1.58
CA PRO A 5 20.28 0.73 1.85
C PRO A 5 20.75 -0.39 0.90
N ASP A 6 22.05 -0.44 0.62
CA ASP A 6 22.65 -1.39 -0.33
C ASP A 6 22.54 -2.86 0.10
N ASN A 7 22.34 -3.11 1.39
CA ASN A 7 22.15 -4.45 1.93
C ASN A 7 20.68 -4.93 1.83
N VAL A 8 19.71 -4.07 1.47
CA VAL A 8 18.33 -4.50 1.25
C VAL A 8 18.19 -5.18 -0.11
N LYS A 9 17.64 -6.41 -0.10
CA LYS A 9 17.38 -7.22 -1.30
C LYS A 9 15.90 -7.52 -1.49
N LEU A 10 15.10 -7.58 -0.42
CA LEU A 10 13.67 -7.86 -0.50
C LEU A 10 12.87 -6.87 0.33
N MET A 11 11.72 -6.46 -0.20
CA MET A 11 10.67 -5.76 0.51
C MET A 11 9.43 -6.65 0.54
N THR A 12 9.00 -7.03 1.73
CA THR A 12 7.83 -7.90 1.96
C THR A 12 6.70 -7.10 2.59
N PHE A 13 5.51 -7.20 2.01
CA PHE A 13 4.28 -6.54 2.43
C PHE A 13 3.31 -7.63 2.85
N TYR A 14 3.18 -7.83 4.15
CA TYR A 14 2.19 -8.73 4.72
C TYR A 14 0.98 -7.93 5.16
N TYR A 15 -0.24 -8.31 4.76
CA TYR A 15 -1.43 -7.62 5.21
C TYR A 15 -2.68 -8.50 5.33
N THR A 16 -3.61 -8.02 6.15
CA THR A 16 -4.95 -8.59 6.36
C THR A 16 -6.02 -7.49 6.23
N GLY A 17 -7.28 -7.89 6.02
CA GLY A 17 -8.40 -6.94 5.87
C GLY A 17 -8.71 -6.58 4.41
N GLY A 18 -7.94 -7.12 3.46
CA GLY A 18 -8.21 -7.03 2.02
C GLY A 18 -8.51 -8.40 1.41
N SER A 19 -8.67 -8.43 0.08
CA SER A 19 -8.84 -9.65 -0.69
C SER A 19 -8.01 -9.64 -1.97
N SER A 20 -7.57 -10.81 -2.39
CA SER A 20 -7.04 -11.05 -3.74
C SER A 20 -8.10 -11.56 -4.71
N THR A 21 -9.29 -11.88 -4.21
CA THR A 21 -10.38 -12.48 -5.00
C THR A 21 -11.50 -11.47 -5.16
N PHE A 22 -11.76 -11.08 -6.41
CA PHE A 22 -12.81 -10.13 -6.75
C PHE A 22 -14.15 -10.84 -6.97
N ASN A 23 -15.23 -10.31 -6.40
CA ASN A 23 -16.59 -10.72 -6.70
C ASN A 23 -17.23 -9.72 -7.68
N ALA A 24 -17.43 -10.18 -8.92
CA ALA A 24 -18.01 -9.34 -9.98
C ALA A 24 -19.47 -8.94 -9.73
N MET A 25 -20.22 -9.65 -8.88
CA MET A 25 -21.61 -9.29 -8.57
C MET A 25 -21.71 -8.12 -7.59
N THR A 26 -20.78 -8.04 -6.64
CA THR A 26 -20.82 -7.04 -5.56
C THR A 26 -19.79 -5.93 -5.74
N GLY A 27 -18.77 -6.13 -6.58
CA GLY A 27 -17.66 -5.19 -6.74
C GLY A 27 -16.63 -5.23 -5.61
N PHE A 28 -16.72 -6.20 -4.68
CA PHE A 28 -15.86 -6.29 -3.49
C PHE A 28 -15.00 -7.55 -3.48
N GLY A 29 -14.00 -7.54 -2.62
CA GLY A 29 -13.28 -8.72 -2.19
C GLY A 29 -14.22 -9.76 -1.57
N SER A 30 -14.02 -11.05 -1.86
CA SER A 30 -14.89 -12.12 -1.35
C SER A 30 -14.27 -12.97 -0.25
N VAL A 31 -12.95 -12.91 -0.08
CA VAL A 31 -12.22 -13.76 0.88
C VAL A 31 -11.41 -12.90 1.84
N ASN A 32 -11.58 -13.13 3.14
CA ASN A 32 -10.71 -12.58 4.18
C ASN A 32 -9.31 -13.20 4.06
N SER A 33 -8.51 -12.61 3.20
CA SER A 33 -7.20 -13.16 2.88
C SER A 33 -6.12 -12.62 3.81
N ARG A 34 -5.15 -13.48 4.08
CA ARG A 34 -3.81 -13.07 4.49
C ARG A 34 -2.98 -13.01 3.22
N GLN A 35 -2.43 -11.86 2.91
CA GLN A 35 -1.68 -11.64 1.67
C GLN A 35 -0.24 -11.31 2.01
N THR A 36 0.67 -11.87 1.22
CA THR A 36 2.09 -11.59 1.30
C THR A 36 2.56 -11.26 -0.11
N GLU A 37 3.00 -10.03 -0.31
CA GLU A 37 3.63 -9.60 -1.56
C GLU A 37 5.11 -9.32 -1.31
N THR A 38 5.98 -9.93 -2.10
CA THR A 38 7.43 -9.69 -2.02
C THR A 38 7.90 -9.01 -3.30
N ARG A 39 8.69 -7.95 -3.15
CA ARG A 39 9.31 -7.18 -4.24
C ARG A 39 10.82 -7.25 -4.10
N GLU A 40 11.49 -7.62 -5.18
CA GLU A 40 12.96 -7.60 -5.24
C GLU A 40 13.47 -6.17 -5.35
N VAL A 41 14.49 -5.84 -4.55
CA VAL A 41 15.21 -4.57 -4.62
C VAL A 41 16.41 -4.77 -5.52
N THR A 42 16.30 -4.24 -6.74
CA THR A 42 17.39 -4.28 -7.72
C THR A 42 18.51 -3.30 -7.34
N SER A 43 19.72 -3.53 -7.84
CA SER A 43 20.86 -2.61 -7.67
C SER A 43 20.58 -1.19 -8.16
N ALA A 44 19.67 -1.02 -9.13
CA ALA A 44 19.29 0.30 -9.63
C ALA A 44 18.42 1.11 -8.64
N MET A 45 17.76 0.44 -7.68
CA MET A 45 16.94 1.05 -6.64
C MET A 45 17.73 1.39 -5.38
N GLN A 46 18.81 0.64 -5.11
CA GLN A 46 19.70 0.88 -3.98
C GLN A 46 20.36 2.25 -4.07
N GLY A 47 20.50 2.92 -2.92
CA GLY A 47 21.01 4.28 -2.83
C GLY A 47 20.05 5.37 -3.33
N LYS A 48 18.79 5.03 -3.66
CA LYS A 48 17.75 5.98 -4.11
C LYS A 48 16.47 5.87 -3.28
N PRO A 49 15.60 6.90 -3.29
CA PRO A 49 14.27 6.80 -2.68
C PRO A 49 13.44 5.69 -3.34
N GLY A 50 12.79 4.88 -2.51
CA GLY A 50 11.91 3.79 -2.96
C GLY A 50 10.44 4.19 -3.05
N VAL A 51 9.73 3.66 -4.04
CA VAL A 51 8.26 3.68 -4.11
C VAL A 51 7.79 2.24 -4.32
N PHE A 52 6.81 1.81 -3.52
CA PHE A 52 6.21 0.49 -3.59
C PHE A 52 4.69 0.63 -3.54
N GLU A 53 4.00 -0.12 -4.38
CA GLU A 53 2.55 -0.02 -4.56
C GLU A 53 1.92 -1.38 -4.30
N VAL A 54 0.95 -1.47 -3.38
CA VAL A 54 0.22 -2.69 -3.06
C VAL A 54 -1.20 -2.56 -3.59
N TYR A 55 -1.73 -3.61 -4.22
CA TYR A 55 -3.07 -3.60 -4.81
C TYR A 55 -3.96 -4.65 -4.14
N THR A 56 -5.15 -4.26 -3.72
CA THR A 56 -6.09 -5.19 -3.09
C THR A 56 -7.54 -4.78 -3.33
N PHE A 57 -8.45 -5.75 -3.22
CA PHE A 57 -9.88 -5.49 -3.23
C PHE A 57 -10.39 -5.26 -1.79
N PRO A 58 -11.08 -4.14 -1.51
CA PRO A 58 -11.73 -3.94 -0.23
C PRO A 58 -12.93 -4.89 -0.08
N HIS A 59 -13.24 -5.28 1.15
CA HIS A 59 -14.41 -6.15 1.46
C HIS A 59 -15.74 -5.42 1.51
N ALA A 60 -15.68 -4.10 1.67
CA ALA A 60 -16.83 -3.22 1.78
C ALA A 60 -16.48 -1.84 1.21
N GLN A 61 -17.44 -0.91 1.21
CA GLN A 61 -17.22 0.43 0.70
C GLN A 61 -16.07 1.15 1.40
N GLU A 62 -15.90 0.92 2.70
CA GLU A 62 -14.77 1.39 3.50
C GLU A 62 -14.25 0.24 4.37
N GLY A 63 -12.94 0.21 4.61
CA GLY A 63 -12.29 -0.78 5.44
C GLY A 63 -10.90 -0.34 5.88
N LYS A 64 -10.24 -1.20 6.65
CA LYS A 64 -8.88 -0.98 7.14
C LYS A 64 -8.04 -2.23 6.90
N LEU A 65 -6.80 -2.03 6.47
CA LEU A 65 -5.78 -3.07 6.43
C LEU A 65 -4.87 -2.94 7.65
N LYS A 66 -4.51 -4.09 8.22
CA LYS A 66 -3.32 -4.20 9.06
C LYS A 66 -2.18 -4.67 8.17
N MET A 67 -1.15 -3.84 8.01
CA MET A 67 -0.02 -4.10 7.10
C MET A 67 1.32 -4.05 7.83
N THR A 68 2.10 -5.11 7.72
CA THR A 68 3.49 -5.17 8.16
C THR A 68 4.39 -5.15 6.93
N VAL A 69 5.30 -4.17 6.89
CA VAL A 69 6.29 -4.00 5.83
C VAL A 69 7.66 -4.36 6.41
N THR A 70 8.37 -5.27 5.76
CA THR A 70 9.68 -5.77 6.20
C THR A 70 10.69 -5.63 5.07
N ALA A 71 11.81 -4.99 5.33
CA ALA A 71 12.99 -5.00 4.47
C ALA A 71 13.98 -6.05 4.97
N SER A 72 14.47 -6.90 4.07
CA SER A 72 15.48 -7.92 4.41
C SER A 72 16.63 -7.99 3.40
N ASP A 73 17.71 -8.62 3.83
CA ASP A 73 18.90 -8.89 3.02
C ASP A 73 18.76 -10.09 2.05
N GLY A 74 17.59 -10.74 2.03
CA GLY A 74 17.31 -11.91 1.19
C GLY A 74 17.74 -13.25 1.79
N ALA A 75 18.39 -13.27 2.96
CA ALA A 75 18.82 -14.47 3.69
C ALA A 75 18.18 -14.54 5.09
N ASP A 76 16.93 -14.07 5.21
CA ASP A 76 16.14 -13.94 6.45
C ASP A 76 16.64 -12.88 7.46
N GLY A 77 17.65 -12.08 7.10
CA GLY A 77 18.10 -10.95 7.93
C GLY A 77 17.17 -9.75 7.78
N THR A 78 16.36 -9.47 8.80
CA THR A 78 15.53 -8.26 8.85
C THR A 78 16.38 -7.01 9.08
N ILE A 79 16.31 -6.07 8.15
CA ILE A 79 17.00 -4.78 8.21
C ILE A 79 16.09 -3.72 8.84
N ALA A 80 14.82 -3.70 8.45
CA ALA A 80 13.82 -2.78 9.00
C ALA A 80 12.44 -3.42 8.93
N GLU A 81 11.59 -3.13 9.91
CA GLU A 81 10.20 -3.59 9.95
C GLU A 81 9.30 -2.48 10.50
N ARG A 82 8.11 -2.34 9.92
CA ARG A 82 7.08 -1.44 10.45
C ARG A 82 5.69 -2.02 10.23
N THR A 83 4.87 -1.91 11.26
CA THR A 83 3.44 -2.26 11.18
C THR A 83 2.58 -0.99 11.17
N PHE A 84 1.65 -0.94 10.23
CA PHE A 84 0.59 0.04 10.11
C PHE A 84 -0.73 -0.65 10.45
N GLU A 85 -1.30 -0.29 11.60
CA GLU A 85 -2.47 -1.00 12.16
C GLU A 85 -3.78 -0.67 11.42
N GLU A 86 -3.93 0.56 10.92
CA GLU A 86 -5.19 1.07 10.37
C GLU A 86 -4.98 1.79 9.04
N VAL A 87 -4.56 1.07 8.00
CA VAL A 87 -4.40 1.62 6.64
C VAL A 87 -5.77 1.68 5.97
N PRO A 88 -6.33 2.87 5.66
CA PRO A 88 -7.65 2.96 5.03
C PRO A 88 -7.65 2.34 3.63
N VAL A 89 -8.72 1.61 3.30
CA VAL A 89 -8.95 1.04 1.97
C VAL A 89 -10.43 1.21 1.58
N ALA A 90 -10.67 1.59 0.32
CA ALA A 90 -11.99 1.77 -0.26
C ALA A 90 -11.90 1.61 -1.78
N ILE A 91 -13.04 1.42 -2.44
CA ILE A 91 -13.11 1.44 -3.90
C ILE A 91 -12.69 2.84 -4.38
N ASN A 92 -11.89 2.91 -5.45
CA ASN A 92 -11.38 4.15 -6.04
C ASN A 92 -10.54 5.03 -5.09
N LEU A 93 -9.97 4.45 -4.03
CA LEU A 93 -9.11 5.17 -3.09
C LEU A 93 -7.63 4.77 -3.26
N ILE A 94 -6.76 5.78 -3.33
CA ILE A 94 -5.31 5.61 -3.19
C ILE A 94 -4.90 6.13 -1.81
N THR A 95 -4.45 5.23 -0.94
CA THR A 95 -3.84 5.58 0.35
C THR A 95 -2.33 5.64 0.20
N ARG A 96 -1.72 6.78 0.55
CA ARG A 96 -0.27 7.01 0.42
C ARG A 96 0.36 7.33 1.76
N TYR A 97 1.40 6.57 2.11
CA TYR A 97 2.31 6.86 3.22
C TYR A 97 3.64 7.34 2.67
N THR A 98 4.22 8.38 3.27
CA THR A 98 5.52 8.94 2.90
C THR A 98 6.28 9.26 4.17
N GLY A 99 7.55 8.87 4.25
CA GLY A 99 8.35 9.04 5.44
C GLY A 99 9.71 8.38 5.33
N GLU A 100 10.41 8.29 6.44
CA GLU A 100 11.63 7.49 6.59
C GLU A 100 11.26 6.08 7.07
N PHE A 101 11.83 5.06 6.44
CA PHE A 101 11.54 3.66 6.75
C PHE A 101 12.73 2.96 7.44
N PHE A 102 13.97 3.24 7.02
CA PHE A 102 15.19 2.54 7.44
C PHE A 102 15.90 3.21 8.63
N ASN A 103 15.70 4.51 8.86
CA ASN A 103 16.45 5.29 9.86
C ASN A 103 15.96 5.16 11.32
N GLY A 104 15.13 4.16 11.66
CA GLY A 104 14.71 3.87 13.05
C GLY A 104 13.92 4.98 13.76
N SER A 105 13.67 6.12 13.10
CA SER A 105 12.93 7.26 13.63
C SER A 105 11.47 7.09 13.21
N ILE A 106 10.56 6.99 14.17
CA ILE A 106 9.13 7.07 13.91
C ILE A 106 8.85 8.51 13.46
N PRO A 107 8.42 8.77 12.22
CA PRO A 107 8.10 10.12 11.81
C PRO A 107 6.82 10.56 12.53
N ASN A 108 6.87 11.71 13.20
CA ASN A 108 5.65 12.44 13.53
C ASN A 108 4.93 12.83 12.23
N GLU A 109 3.60 12.72 12.25
CA GLU A 109 2.63 12.96 11.18
C GLU A 109 3.17 13.62 9.90
N ALA A 110 3.31 12.81 8.84
CA ALA A 110 3.52 13.33 7.50
C ALA A 110 2.19 13.85 6.94
N GLY A 111 2.19 15.09 6.42
CA GLY A 111 1.04 15.69 5.77
C GLY A 111 0.52 14.82 4.63
N THR A 112 -0.74 14.41 4.71
CA THR A 112 -1.42 13.64 3.66
C THR A 112 -2.18 14.59 2.74
N PHE A 113 -2.18 14.31 1.44
CA PHE A 113 -3.09 14.95 0.49
C PHE A 113 -4.00 13.86 -0.11
N ARG A 114 -5.29 14.16 -0.22
CA ARG A 114 -6.31 13.25 -0.78
C ARG A 114 -6.79 13.84 -2.10
N LEU A 115 -6.79 13.01 -3.15
CA LEU A 115 -7.46 13.30 -4.42
C LEU A 115 -8.61 12.31 -4.56
N THR A 116 -9.83 12.81 -4.67
CA THR A 116 -11.03 12.02 -4.95
C THR A 116 -11.61 12.50 -6.28
N VAL A 117 -11.94 11.56 -7.16
CA VAL A 117 -12.67 11.85 -8.39
C VAL A 117 -14.10 11.38 -8.17
N ASP A 118 -15.06 12.28 -8.35
CA ASP A 118 -16.47 11.93 -8.39
C ASP A 118 -16.72 11.05 -9.63
N THR A 119 -17.25 9.85 -9.42
CA THR A 119 -17.55 8.90 -10.51
C THR A 119 -18.95 9.09 -11.10
N GLU A 120 -19.74 10.04 -10.58
CA GLU A 120 -21.03 10.39 -11.17
C GLU A 120 -20.84 11.25 -12.42
N TRP A 121 -21.31 10.73 -13.57
CA TRP A 121 -21.36 11.48 -14.81
C TRP A 121 -22.52 12.49 -14.73
N ASN A 122 -22.21 13.78 -14.88
CA ASN A 122 -23.23 14.80 -15.06
C ASN A 122 -23.58 14.91 -16.55
N GLU A 123 -24.75 14.42 -16.94
CA GLU A 123 -25.34 14.63 -18.26
C GLU A 123 -26.24 15.87 -18.24
N ALA A 124 -25.97 16.83 -19.12
CA ALA A 124 -26.80 18.01 -19.30
C ALA A 124 -27.24 18.09 -20.77
N ASP A 125 -28.52 17.81 -21.00
CA ASP A 125 -29.14 17.94 -22.31
C ASP A 125 -29.65 19.36 -22.53
N TYR A 126 -29.14 20.02 -23.55
CA TYR A 126 -29.68 21.28 -24.04
C TYR A 126 -30.41 21.04 -25.35
N LYS A 127 -31.70 21.40 -25.40
CA LYS A 127 -32.49 21.40 -26.63
C LYS A 127 -32.38 22.75 -27.30
N PHE A 128 -32.13 22.74 -28.61
CA PHE A 128 -32.26 23.90 -29.49
C PHE A 128 -33.73 24.19 -29.79
#